data_AF-A0A931SB10-F1
#
_entry.id   AF-A0A931SB10-F1
#
_cell.length_a   1.000
_cell.length_b   1.000
_cell.length_c   1.000
_cell.angle_alpha   90.00
_cell.angle_beta   90.00
_cell.angle_gamma   90.00
#
_symmetry.space_group_name_H-M   'P 1'
#
loop_
_entity.id
_entity.type
_entity.pdbx_description
1 polymer ?
#
loop_
_entity_poly.entity_id
_entity_poly.type
_entity_poly.pdbx_seq_one_letter_code
_entity_poly.pdbx_strand_id
1 'polypeptide(L)'
;MRIGTFDTDNKILVVAEVGNNHEGNFEVAKELVKKAAESGADAIKLQTFRTEHYVSGADESRFKRLKSFELSFDQFALCFGCGRIPL
;
A
#
# COMPACT_ATOMS: atom_id res chain seq x y z
N MET A 1 18.41 -2.73 12.93
CA MET A 1 18.26 -1.78 11.77
C MET A 1 17.23 -0.72 12.13
N ARG A 2 17.41 0.53 11.69
CA ARG A 2 16.44 1.61 11.95
C ARG A 2 15.55 1.89 10.73
N ILE A 3 14.24 1.95 10.95
CA ILE A 3 13.23 2.34 9.96
C ILE A 3 12.42 3.48 10.56
N GLY A 4 12.68 4.72 10.11
CA GLY A 4 12.14 5.91 10.77
C GLY A 4 12.57 5.97 12.24
N THR A 5 11.59 5.97 13.16
CA THR A 5 11.82 5.94 14.62
C THR A 5 11.84 4.52 15.20
N PHE A 6 11.63 3.48 14.39
CA PHE A 6 11.56 2.10 14.84
C PHE A 6 12.95 1.42 14.78
N ASP A 7 13.31 0.71 15.84
CA ASP A 7 14.55 -0.07 15.91
C ASP A 7 14.25 -1.57 15.95
N THR A 8 14.56 -2.26 14.86
CA THR A 8 14.26 -3.69 14.70
C THR A 8 15.15 -4.59 15.55
N ASP A 9 16.23 -4.06 16.14
CA ASP A 9 17.10 -4.85 17.02
C ASP A 9 16.48 -4.99 18.43
N ASN A 10 15.49 -4.14 18.77
CA ASN A 10 14.84 -4.10 20.08
C ASN A 10 13.38 -4.60 20.07
N LYS A 11 12.68 -4.52 18.93
CA LYS A 11 11.27 -4.92 18.80
C LYS A 11 11.02 -5.55 17.43
N ILE A 12 10.11 -6.52 17.37
CA ILE A 12 9.60 -7.05 16.09
C ILE A 12 8.73 -5.99 15.43
N LEU A 13 9.08 -5.62 14.19
CA LEU A 13 8.26 -4.74 13.36
C LEU A 13 7.17 -5.56 12.66
N VAL A 14 5.92 -5.35 13.01
CA VAL A 14 4.77 -5.99 12.35
C VAL A 14 4.27 -5.09 11.23
N VAL A 15 4.36 -5.56 9.99
CA VAL A 15 3.91 -4.85 8.79
C VAL A 15 2.62 -5.47 8.27
N ALA A 16 1.54 -4.68 8.23
CA ALA A 16 0.32 -5.05 7.55
C ALA A 16 0.50 -4.92 6.04
N GLU A 17 0.69 -6.05 5.35
CA GLU A 17 0.83 -6.09 3.90
C GLU A 17 -0.55 -6.05 3.24
N VAL A 18 -0.87 -4.91 2.63
CA VAL A 18 -2.11 -4.74 1.85
C VAL A 18 -1.88 -5.03 0.36
N GLY A 19 -0.67 -4.74 -0.15
CA GLY A 19 -0.36 -4.96 -1.56
C GLY A 19 -1.34 -4.22 -2.48
N ASN A 20 -2.09 -4.98 -3.28
CA ASN A 20 -3.13 -4.50 -4.19
C ASN A 20 -4.55 -4.97 -3.80
N ASN A 21 -4.79 -5.40 -2.55
CA ASN A 21 -6.10 -5.87 -2.07
C ASN A 21 -7.22 -4.81 -2.13
N HIS A 22 -6.88 -3.55 -2.40
CA HIS A 22 -7.84 -2.48 -2.68
C HIS A 22 -8.45 -2.56 -4.10
N GLU A 23 -7.89 -3.39 -4.99
CA GLU A 23 -8.37 -3.61 -6.35
C GLU A 23 -8.60 -2.31 -7.16
N GLY A 24 -7.74 -1.31 -6.96
CA GLY A 24 -7.86 0.02 -7.59
C GLY A 24 -8.92 0.95 -6.99
N ASN A 25 -9.65 0.50 -5.96
CA ASN A 25 -10.63 1.34 -5.26
C ASN A 25 -9.96 2.16 -4.14
N PHE A 26 -9.94 3.48 -4.31
CA PHE A 26 -9.31 4.40 -3.35
C PHE A 26 -9.99 4.42 -1.98
N GLU A 27 -11.31 4.28 -1.90
CA GLU A 27 -12.02 4.23 -0.62
C GLU A 27 -11.68 2.96 0.15
N VAL A 28 -11.60 1.82 -0.54
CA VAL A 28 -11.15 0.55 0.05
C VAL A 28 -9.70 0.65 0.51
N ALA A 29 -8.81 1.30 -0.26
CA ALA A 29 -7.43 1.53 0.15
C ALA A 29 -7.34 2.31 1.48
N LYS A 30 -8.12 3.39 1.64
CA LYS A 30 -8.20 4.15 2.89
C LYS A 30 -8.77 3.32 4.04
N GLU A 31 -9.80 2.52 3.79
CA GLU A 31 -10.37 1.63 4.80
C GLU A 31 -9.34 0.59 5.28
N LEU A 32 -8.57 0.01 4.37
CA LEU A 32 -7.50 -0.94 4.70
C LEU A 32 -6.37 -0.28 5.50
N VAL A 33 -6.01 0.97 5.19
CA VAL A 33 -5.07 1.77 6.01
C VAL A 33 -5.60 1.95 7.43
N LYS A 34 -6.87 2.33 7.57
CA LYS A 34 -7.52 2.48 8.87
C LYS A 34 -7.59 1.15 9.63
N LYS A 35 -7.93 0.04 8.98
CA LYS A 35 -7.98 -1.28 9.65
C LYS A 35 -6.60 -1.77 10.11
N ALA A 36 -5.55 -1.49 9.32
CA ALA A 36 -4.18 -1.78 9.73
C ALA A 36 -3.79 -0.99 10.99
N ALA A 37 -4.21 0.28 11.08
CA ALA A 37 -4.09 1.11 12.28
C ALA A 37 -4.69 0.44 13.51
N GLU A 38 -5.97 0.11 13.39
CA GLU A 38 -6.81 -0.41 14.48
C GLU A 38 -6.32 -1.79 14.96
N SER A 39 -5.69 -2.57 14.08
CA SER A 39 -5.06 -3.85 14.45
C SER A 39 -3.79 -3.73 15.29
N GLY A 40 -3.22 -2.52 15.41
CA GLY A 40 -1.96 -2.29 16.11
C GLY A 40 -0.72 -2.69 15.30
N ALA A 41 -0.81 -2.73 13.96
CA ALA A 41 0.36 -2.91 13.12
C ALA A 41 1.31 -1.72 13.25
N ASP A 42 2.62 -1.97 13.28
CA ASP A 42 3.63 -0.91 13.40
C ASP A 42 3.80 -0.13 12.08
N ALA A 43 3.53 -0.80 10.95
CA ALA A 43 3.53 -0.19 9.62
C ALA A 43 2.51 -0.86 8.70
N ILE A 44 2.17 -0.17 7.61
CA ILE A 44 1.37 -0.69 6.50
C ILE A 44 2.19 -0.61 5.21
N LYS A 45 2.03 -1.59 4.32
CA LYS A 45 2.64 -1.58 3.00
C LYS A 45 1.59 -1.74 1.90
N LEU A 46 1.54 -0.73 1.02
CA LEU A 46 0.77 -0.75 -0.24
C LEU A 46 1.74 -0.98 -1.40
N GLN A 47 1.24 -1.60 -2.48
CA GLN A 47 2.00 -1.74 -3.72
C GLN A 47 1.65 -0.61 -4.68
N THR A 48 2.65 0.15 -5.13
CA THR A 48 2.49 1.14 -6.21
C THR A 48 3.31 0.71 -7.42
N PHE A 49 2.72 0.81 -8.60
CA PHE A 49 3.37 0.49 -9.86
C PHE A 49 2.71 1.25 -11.01
N ARG A 50 3.44 1.37 -12.12
CA ARG A 50 2.89 1.69 -13.44
C ARG A 50 2.92 0.42 -14.26
N THR A 51 1.77 -0.04 -14.73
CA THR A 51 1.57 -1.32 -15.43
C THR A 51 2.44 -1.38 -16.66
N GLU A 52 2.64 -0.25 -17.35
CA GLU A 52 3.52 -0.09 -18.51
C GLU A 52 4.99 -0.41 -18.20
N HIS A 53 5.40 -0.31 -16.93
CA HIS A 53 6.76 -0.61 -16.48
C HIS A 53 6.84 -1.93 -15.70
N TYR A 54 5.70 -2.55 -15.39
CA TYR A 54 5.63 -3.74 -14.53
C TYR A 54 5.37 -5.02 -15.32
N VAL A 55 4.60 -4.96 -16.41
CA VAL A 55 4.34 -6.11 -17.29
C VAL A 55 4.41 -5.72 -18.76
N SER A 56 4.77 -6.69 -19.60
CA SER A 56 4.71 -6.53 -21.05
C SER A 56 3.25 -6.35 -21.51
N GLY A 57 3.04 -5.42 -22.44
CA GLY A 57 1.75 -5.24 -23.12
C GLY A 57 1.37 -6.40 -24.05
N ALA A 58 2.25 -7.38 -24.27
CA ALA A 58 1.97 -8.56 -25.08
C ALA A 58 0.90 -9.48 -24.45
N ASP A 59 0.78 -9.48 -23.12
CA ASP A 59 -0.30 -10.16 -22.40
C ASP A 59 -1.39 -9.14 -22.04
N GLU A 60 -2.29 -8.91 -22.98
CA GLU A 60 -3.35 -7.90 -22.84
C GLU A 60 -4.27 -8.17 -21.64
N SER A 61 -4.52 -9.45 -21.33
CA SER A 61 -5.39 -9.86 -20.21
C SER A 61 -4.78 -9.46 -18.86
N ARG A 62 -3.49 -9.76 -18.69
CA ARG A 62 -2.73 -9.43 -17.49
C ARG A 62 -2.50 -7.93 -17.38
N PHE A 63 -2.21 -7.27 -18.49
CA PHE A 63 -2.08 -5.82 -18.54
C PHE A 63 -3.36 -5.14 -18.05
N LYS A 64 -4.52 -5.47 -18.62
CA LYS A 64 -5.82 -4.89 -18.22
C LYS A 64 -6.12 -5.12 -16.74
N ARG A 65 -5.87 -6.32 -16.23
CA ARG A 65 -6.11 -6.67 -14.82
C ARG A 65 -5.20 -5.91 -13.86
N LEU A 66 -3.91 -5.77 -14.16
CA LEU A 66 -3.00 -5.01 -13.31
C LEU A 66 -3.26 -3.51 -13.41
N LYS A 67 -3.65 -3.03 -14.59
CA LYS A 67 -4.04 -1.64 -14.80
C LYS A 67 -5.23 -1.25 -13.94
N SER A 68 -6.21 -2.15 -13.76
CA SER A 68 -7.36 -1.88 -12.87
C SER A 68 -6.99 -1.79 -11.39
N PHE A 69 -5.79 -2.23 -10.98
CA PHE A 69 -5.35 -2.14 -9.59
C PHE A 69 -4.53 -0.87 -9.30
N GLU A 70 -4.16 -0.10 -10.31
CA GLU A 70 -3.40 1.13 -10.11
C GLU A 70 -4.21 2.18 -9.36
N LEU A 71 -3.60 2.72 -8.31
CA LEU A 71 -3.98 4.02 -7.76
C LEU A 71 -3.14 5.10 -8.43
N SER A 72 -3.71 6.29 -8.60
CA SER A 72 -2.90 7.45 -8.99
C SER A 72 -1.86 7.76 -7.89
N PHE A 73 -0.78 8.44 -8.26
CA PHE A 73 0.23 8.85 -7.29
C PHE A 73 -0.37 9.75 -6.20
N ASP A 74 -1.31 10.63 -6.56
CA ASP A 74 -2.02 11.49 -5.60
C ASP A 74 -2.90 10.68 -4.65
N GLN A 75 -3.64 9.69 -5.15
CA GLN A 75 -4.42 8.78 -4.30
C GLN A 75 -3.50 8.00 -3.35
N PHE A 76 -2.40 7.46 -3.86
CA PHE A 76 -1.41 6.76 -3.03
C PHE A 76 -0.83 7.69 -1.95
N ALA A 77 -0.45 8.93 -2.31
CA ALA A 77 0.05 9.92 -1.37
C ALA A 77 -1.00 10.28 -0.30
N LEU A 78 -2.27 10.44 -0.69
CA LEU A 78 -3.38 10.74 0.22
C LEU A 78 -3.67 9.59 1.20
N CYS A 79 -3.40 8.33 0.85
CA CYS A 79 -3.46 7.22 1.80
C CYS A 79 -2.50 7.39 3.00
N PHE A 80 -1.40 8.13 2.81
CA PHE A 80 -0.37 8.35 3.84
C PHE A 80 -0.27 9.82 4.30
N GLY A 81 -1.03 10.70 3.66
CA GLY A 81 -1.05 12.15 3.85
C GLY A 81 -1.79 12.58 5.10
N CYS A 82 -1.27 12.23 6.28
CA CYS A 82 -1.16 13.11 7.46
C CYS A 82 -0.25 12.47 8.52
N GLY A 83 0.92 11.96 8.14
CA GLY A 83 2.10 11.79 9.01
C GLY A 83 2.02 10.80 10.19
N ARG A 84 0.84 10.28 10.52
CA ARG A 84 0.62 9.19 11.46
C ARG A 84 -0.59 8.44 10.96
N ILE A 85 -0.52 7.13 11.03
CA ILE A 85 -1.71 6.32 11.20
C ILE A 85 -2.57 7.03 12.26
N PRO A 86 -3.76 7.58 11.92
CA PRO A 86 -4.60 8.17 12.94
C PRO A 86 -4.99 7.04 13.90
N LEU A 87 -4.47 7.13 15.13
CA LEU A 87 -4.99 6.39 16.27
C LEU A 87 -6.41 6.87 16.56
#